data_AF-A0A1H9P1R5-F1
#
_entry.id   AF-A0A1H9P1R5-F1
#
_cell.length_a   1.000
_cell.length_b   1.000
_cell.length_c   1.000
_cell.angle_alpha   90.00
_cell.angle_beta   90.00
_cell.angle_gamma   90.00
#
_symmetry.space_group_name_H-M   'P 1'
#
loop_
_entity.id
_entity.type
_entity.pdbx_description
1 polymer ?
#
loop_
_entity_poly.entity_id
_entity_poly.type
_entity_poly.pdbx_seq_one_letter_code
_entity_poly.pdbx_strand_id
1 'polypeptide(L)'
;MDVRAAQRMLGEGCLRSRGHAGRQQALTRMGVLVTTGALVLSPFPAPAIALESDGSSAGSATAAEGQCAQPDEGAPPAKPEGDSPDGAGASSTPGVPPSDAPDAQAPGGTGRTDAQSFDYQGSYAGTLTADGESVSSEDQIATSTASDLVAALVQNGGTLTVSGSTLGKTGDDGDGDRCNFYGVNSILLSVGEGSLAKVSNSTLTSDSTGSNALFATDSGTIWANGVTIRTSADNSRGLDATYGGTIVANGLSIETAGAHCAACATDRGGGSVSVTNSTLRTAGVGSPLVYSTGDIELNGCAGTATGSQLVAMEGLNTVLIGNSTLEGTLEGKSASDPIADGIIIYQSTSGDAEASTGKTATFQAKDSTLRSAIASGSMFYLTNTSADIVLSNTTLDFDSSAASLLIAAGNDSNGWGTAGKNGATARLTGIGQTLGGNIESDTISQVDVFLTEGTTWTGAAEISENATASTSDSPLSVSVDSSSSWVVAADSTVSNLTVESGGRVVDTNGKTVTIMAGGKTVVQGDSGITVTVSGSYSTDYDASAAGSLASEAIDRSTFDEEYGTQTAFSMDGSAASGQREATESQGGSDNWWDGFLSFWRGVFGMGG
;
A
#
# COMPACT_ATOMS: atom_id res chain seq x y z
N MET A 1 5.43 51.97 -47.65
CA MET A 1 5.75 51.36 -48.95
C MET A 1 4.93 50.08 -49.01
N ASP A 2 3.64 50.14 -49.36
CA ASP A 2 3.09 50.44 -50.71
C ASP A 2 3.50 49.31 -51.67
N VAL A 3 2.64 48.60 -52.39
CA VAL A 3 1.41 48.96 -53.16
C VAL A 3 0.59 47.64 -53.34
N ARG A 4 -0.70 47.51 -52.93
CA ARG A 4 -1.98 47.78 -53.66
C ARG A 4 -2.09 47.12 -55.06
N ALA A 5 -3.23 46.79 -55.68
CA ALA A 5 -4.67 46.67 -55.38
C ALA A 5 -5.38 46.46 -56.75
N ALA A 6 -6.56 45.85 -56.80
CA ALA A 6 -7.61 46.04 -57.84
C ALA A 6 -8.85 45.19 -57.44
N GLN A 7 -10.13 45.55 -57.60
CA GLN A 7 -10.82 46.71 -58.18
C GLN A 7 -12.34 46.64 -57.77
N ARG A 8 -12.89 47.79 -57.35
CA ARG A 8 -14.21 48.41 -57.64
C ARG A 8 -15.52 47.61 -57.94
N MET A 9 -16.55 48.04 -57.19
CA MET A 9 -17.89 48.57 -57.60
C MET A 9 -19.07 47.65 -57.97
N LEU A 10 -20.10 47.71 -57.10
CA LEU A 10 -21.54 48.02 -57.32
C LEU A 10 -22.28 47.48 -58.56
N GLY A 11 -23.43 46.83 -58.33
CA GLY A 11 -24.50 46.62 -59.32
C GLY A 11 -25.72 45.89 -58.76
N GLU A 12 -26.83 46.62 -58.66
CA GLU A 12 -28.16 46.24 -58.16
C GLU A 12 -28.96 45.31 -59.10
N GLY A 13 -30.04 44.71 -58.58
CA GLY A 13 -31.19 44.21 -59.37
C GLY A 13 -31.74 42.85 -58.91
N CYS A 14 -32.57 42.76 -57.87
CA CYS A 14 -34.03 42.94 -57.90
C CYS A 14 -34.80 41.85 -58.69
N LEU A 15 -35.59 41.01 -58.00
CA LEU A 15 -37.06 41.03 -58.03
C LEU A 15 -37.70 39.81 -57.33
N ARG A 16 -38.53 40.15 -56.34
CA ARG A 16 -39.86 39.56 -56.01
C ARG A 16 -39.92 38.15 -55.41
N SER A 17 -40.84 37.83 -54.51
CA SER A 17 -41.77 38.58 -53.64
C SER A 17 -42.64 37.55 -52.91
N ARG A 18 -43.21 37.97 -51.77
CA ARG A 18 -44.34 37.40 -51.01
C ARG A 18 -43.97 36.25 -50.06
N GLY A 19 -44.22 36.33 -48.76
CA GLY A 19 -44.87 37.36 -47.95
C GLY A 19 -45.61 36.72 -46.78
N HIS A 20 -45.37 37.28 -45.58
CA HIS A 20 -46.26 37.41 -44.39
C HIS A 20 -46.95 36.15 -43.84
N ALA A 21 -47.22 35.99 -42.55
CA ALA A 21 -47.08 36.68 -41.25
C ALA A 21 -47.62 35.64 -40.23
N GLY A 22 -47.39 35.63 -38.93
CA GLY A 22 -46.75 36.52 -37.98
C GLY A 22 -47.00 36.00 -36.55
N ARG A 23 -46.45 36.74 -35.57
CA ARG A 23 -46.71 36.77 -34.11
C ARG A 23 -46.44 35.49 -33.30
N GLN A 24 -45.45 35.47 -32.40
CA GLN A 24 -45.36 36.11 -31.06
C GLN A 24 -46.49 35.74 -30.07
N GLN A 25 -46.10 35.02 -29.01
CA GLN A 25 -46.32 35.26 -27.55
C GLN A 25 -46.19 33.89 -26.83
N ALA A 26 -45.19 33.69 -25.96
CA ALA A 26 -45.02 34.15 -24.57
C ALA A 26 -45.73 33.26 -23.51
N LEU A 27 -44.91 32.78 -22.57
CA LEU A 27 -45.19 32.37 -21.18
C LEU A 27 -46.01 31.10 -20.93
N THR A 28 -45.52 30.23 -20.04
CA THR A 28 -46.12 30.02 -18.69
C THR A 28 -45.14 29.27 -17.77
N ARG A 29 -44.84 29.89 -16.63
CA ARG A 29 -44.34 29.26 -15.39
C ARG A 29 -45.50 28.56 -14.68
N MET A 30 -45.28 27.36 -14.16
CA MET A 30 -45.96 26.78 -12.98
C MET A 30 -44.95 25.81 -12.35
N GLY A 31 -44.71 25.74 -11.05
CA GLY A 31 -45.47 26.20 -9.90
C GLY A 31 -45.36 25.09 -8.85
N VAL A 32 -44.48 25.30 -7.86
CA VAL A 32 -44.29 24.47 -6.67
C VAL A 32 -45.61 24.41 -5.88
N LEU A 33 -46.01 23.21 -5.44
CA LEU A 33 -47.05 23.04 -4.43
C LEU A 33 -46.47 22.29 -3.23
N VAL A 34 -46.26 23.05 -2.15
CA VAL A 34 -46.08 22.56 -0.79
C VAL A 34 -47.45 22.16 -0.25
N THR A 35 -47.57 20.96 0.34
CA THR A 35 -48.67 20.65 1.26
C THR A 35 -48.10 20.08 2.56
N THR A 36 -48.33 20.85 3.63
CA THR A 36 -48.11 20.55 5.05
C THR A 36 -49.29 19.74 5.60
N GLY A 37 -49.02 18.80 6.52
CA GLY A 37 -50.07 18.16 7.34
C GLY A 37 -49.59 16.91 8.09
N ALA A 38 -49.28 17.09 9.37
CA ALA A 38 -48.69 16.15 10.33
C ALA A 38 -49.59 14.99 10.79
N LEU A 39 -49.02 13.90 11.34
CA LEU A 39 -48.98 13.62 12.80
C LEU A 39 -48.59 12.14 13.11
N VAL A 40 -47.45 11.99 13.80
CA VAL A 40 -47.04 11.04 14.87
C VAL A 40 -47.75 9.67 15.00
N LEU A 41 -46.95 8.59 14.99
CA LEU A 41 -46.85 7.58 16.08
C LEU A 41 -45.73 6.56 15.79
N SER A 42 -44.71 6.54 16.66
CA SER A 42 -43.77 5.43 16.86
C SER A 42 -44.46 4.31 17.68
N PRO A 43 -43.92 3.07 17.74
CA PRO A 43 -42.80 2.78 18.65
C PRO A 43 -41.77 1.74 18.14
N PHE A 44 -40.61 1.78 18.78
CA PHE A 44 -39.53 0.77 18.77
C PHE A 44 -39.99 -0.64 19.18
N PRO A 45 -39.13 -1.65 19.00
CA PRO A 45 -38.52 -2.22 20.19
C PRO A 45 -37.00 -2.41 20.10
N ALA A 46 -36.31 -2.04 21.18
CA ALA A 46 -35.07 -2.69 21.59
C ALA A 46 -35.41 -3.95 22.43
N PRO A 47 -34.44 -4.84 22.63
CA PRO A 47 -34.10 -5.14 24.01
C PRO A 47 -32.60 -5.03 24.28
N ALA A 48 -32.29 -4.70 25.53
CA ALA A 48 -30.96 -4.57 26.09
C ALA A 48 -30.63 -5.77 26.99
N ILE A 49 -29.35 -6.17 26.93
CA ILE A 49 -28.45 -6.63 28.02
C ILE A 49 -28.73 -7.98 28.72
N ALA A 50 -27.72 -8.86 28.67
CA ALA A 50 -27.07 -9.44 29.86
C ALA A 50 -25.64 -9.91 29.52
N LEU A 51 -24.63 -9.36 30.22
CA LEU A 51 -23.36 -10.02 30.50
C LEU A 51 -23.54 -10.88 31.76
N GLU A 52 -22.95 -12.07 31.80
CA GLU A 52 -22.07 -12.52 32.90
C GLU A 52 -21.28 -13.79 32.55
N SER A 53 -20.27 -14.03 33.36
CA SER A 53 -18.95 -14.68 33.19
C SER A 53 -18.85 -16.22 33.24
N ASP A 54 -17.69 -16.68 32.72
CA ASP A 54 -16.83 -17.81 33.14
C ASP A 54 -17.20 -19.29 32.91
N GLY A 55 -16.23 -20.04 32.37
CA GLY A 55 -15.93 -21.40 32.83
C GLY A 55 -15.87 -22.53 31.79
N SER A 56 -14.66 -22.98 31.48
CA SER A 56 -14.27 -24.16 30.67
C SER A 56 -14.99 -25.48 30.98
N SER A 57 -15.35 -26.28 29.97
CA SER A 57 -14.69 -27.57 29.63
C SER A 57 -15.52 -28.48 28.68
N ALA A 58 -14.76 -29.32 27.98
CA ALA A 58 -15.06 -30.25 26.88
C ALA A 58 -16.33 -31.10 26.92
N GLY A 59 -16.84 -31.43 25.71
CA GLY A 59 -17.78 -32.54 25.49
C GLY A 59 -18.35 -32.62 24.08
N SER A 60 -17.73 -33.44 23.24
CA SER A 60 -18.12 -33.88 21.89
C SER A 60 -19.62 -34.18 21.68
N ALA A 61 -20.17 -33.73 20.53
CA ALA A 61 -21.14 -34.49 19.74
C ALA A 61 -21.21 -33.98 18.28
N THR A 62 -21.10 -34.94 17.36
CA THR A 62 -21.19 -34.90 15.90
C THR A 62 -22.59 -34.60 15.34
N ALA A 63 -22.63 -33.96 14.15
CA ALA A 63 -23.64 -33.97 13.06
C ALA A 63 -23.82 -32.54 12.52
N ALA A 64 -23.97 -32.22 11.24
CA ALA A 64 -24.04 -32.97 9.99
C ALA A 64 -23.69 -32.00 8.84
N GLU A 65 -23.21 -32.58 7.74
CA GLU A 65 -22.87 -31.91 6.49
C GLU A 65 -24.07 -31.14 5.90
N GLY A 66 -23.83 -29.86 5.59
CA GLY A 66 -24.70 -29.02 4.78
C GLY A 66 -23.85 -28.26 3.78
N GLN A 67 -23.91 -28.70 2.53
CA GLN A 67 -23.23 -28.10 1.38
C GLN A 67 -23.52 -26.60 1.27
N CYS A 68 -22.48 -25.77 1.27
CA CYS A 68 -22.54 -24.41 0.74
C CYS A 68 -21.86 -24.43 -0.63
N ALA A 69 -22.61 -24.07 -1.67
CA ALA A 69 -22.16 -24.02 -3.04
C ALA A 69 -21.03 -22.98 -3.20
N GLN A 70 -20.01 -23.34 -3.99
CA GLN A 70 -18.96 -22.43 -4.42
C GLN A 70 -19.54 -21.32 -5.33
N PRO A 71 -19.15 -20.06 -5.16
CA PRO A 71 -19.29 -19.05 -6.20
C PRO A 71 -18.22 -19.28 -7.28
N ASP A 72 -18.63 -19.21 -8.55
CA ASP A 72 -17.80 -19.30 -9.75
C ASP A 72 -16.57 -18.38 -9.69
N GLU A 73 -15.40 -18.93 -10.04
CA GLU A 73 -14.20 -18.16 -10.35
C GLU A 73 -14.44 -17.36 -11.64
N GLY A 74 -14.80 -16.09 -11.49
CA GLY A 74 -14.90 -15.14 -12.59
C GLY A 74 -13.52 -14.81 -13.16
N ALA A 75 -13.26 -15.27 -14.38
CA ALA A 75 -12.07 -14.89 -15.14
C ALA A 75 -12.04 -13.36 -15.41
N PRO A 76 -10.86 -12.72 -15.41
CA PRO A 76 -10.72 -11.30 -15.74
C PRO A 76 -11.09 -11.00 -17.21
N PRO A 77 -11.54 -9.77 -17.54
CA PRO A 77 -12.07 -9.45 -18.86
C PRO A 77 -11.03 -9.60 -19.98
N ALA A 78 -11.43 -10.30 -21.03
CA ALA A 78 -10.62 -10.54 -22.22
C ALA A 78 -10.41 -9.28 -23.07
N LYS A 79 -9.19 -9.09 -23.56
CA LYS A 79 -8.84 -8.08 -24.58
C LYS A 79 -9.53 -8.40 -25.92
N PRO A 80 -9.97 -7.41 -26.73
CA PRO A 80 -10.61 -7.65 -28.02
C PRO A 80 -9.66 -8.31 -29.03
N GLU A 81 -10.11 -9.40 -29.65
CA GLU A 81 -9.41 -10.14 -30.70
C GLU A 81 -9.34 -9.31 -32.00
N GLY A 82 -8.13 -9.16 -32.54
CA GLY A 82 -7.87 -8.67 -33.90
C GLY A 82 -7.56 -9.85 -34.82
N ASP A 83 -8.49 -10.15 -35.73
CA ASP A 83 -8.44 -11.22 -36.73
C ASP A 83 -7.31 -11.04 -37.77
N SER A 84 -6.60 -12.14 -38.10
CA SER A 84 -6.12 -12.56 -39.46
C SER A 84 -4.80 -13.37 -39.48
N PRO A 85 -4.57 -14.24 -40.49
CA PRO A 85 -4.41 -15.69 -40.26
C PRO A 85 -3.02 -16.30 -40.57
N ASP A 86 -2.91 -17.59 -40.21
CA ASP A 86 -1.81 -18.55 -40.33
C ASP A 86 -0.91 -18.52 -41.57
N GLY A 87 0.37 -18.90 -41.36
CA GLY A 87 1.28 -19.35 -42.42
C GLY A 87 2.64 -19.87 -41.92
N ALA A 88 2.82 -21.19 -41.96
CA ALA A 88 4.00 -21.96 -41.53
C ALA A 88 5.27 -21.78 -42.39
N GLY A 89 6.45 -22.13 -41.82
CA GLY A 89 7.62 -22.57 -42.60
C GLY A 89 8.99 -22.44 -41.93
N ALA A 90 9.59 -23.55 -41.52
CA ALA A 90 10.96 -23.65 -41.00
C ALA A 90 12.03 -23.78 -42.11
N SER A 91 13.25 -23.26 -41.89
CA SER A 91 14.52 -23.73 -42.50
C SER A 91 15.75 -23.04 -41.84
N SER A 92 16.93 -23.66 -42.01
CA SER A 92 18.07 -23.79 -41.08
C SER A 92 19.39 -23.06 -41.43
N THR A 93 20.16 -22.70 -40.37
CA THR A 93 21.65 -22.68 -40.16
C THR A 93 22.56 -21.61 -40.86
N PRO A 94 23.83 -21.36 -40.42
CA PRO A 94 24.37 -20.96 -39.09
C PRO A 94 25.52 -19.89 -39.09
N GLY A 95 25.70 -19.12 -38.00
CA GLY A 95 27.02 -18.71 -37.43
C GLY A 95 27.58 -17.26 -37.61
N VAL A 96 27.95 -16.60 -36.48
CA VAL A 96 29.16 -15.79 -36.11
C VAL A 96 28.84 -14.87 -34.88
N PRO A 97 29.77 -14.60 -33.93
CA PRO A 97 29.51 -14.26 -32.50
C PRO A 97 29.55 -12.73 -32.17
N PRO A 98 29.39 -12.28 -30.90
CA PRO A 98 28.68 -11.04 -30.54
C PRO A 98 29.56 -9.78 -30.56
N SER A 99 28.92 -8.62 -30.74
CA SER A 99 29.52 -7.30 -30.49
C SER A 99 28.60 -6.48 -29.60
N ASP A 100 29.17 -6.01 -28.49
CA ASP A 100 28.57 -5.13 -27.49
C ASP A 100 28.02 -3.84 -28.10
N ALA A 101 26.73 -3.57 -27.88
CA ALA A 101 26.10 -2.25 -28.02
C ALA A 101 24.85 -2.18 -27.12
N PRO A 102 24.57 -1.01 -26.51
CA PRO A 102 23.51 -0.83 -25.52
C PRO A 102 22.12 -1.04 -26.13
N ASP A 103 21.26 -1.77 -25.41
CA ASP A 103 19.92 -2.17 -25.83
C ASP A 103 19.09 -0.97 -26.31
N ALA A 104 18.82 -0.95 -27.60
CA ALA A 104 17.86 -0.07 -28.23
C ALA A 104 16.44 -0.62 -27.99
N GLN A 105 15.54 0.25 -27.54
CA GLN A 105 14.10 0.04 -27.52
C GLN A 105 13.61 -0.63 -28.81
N ALA A 106 12.95 -1.78 -28.67
CA ALA A 106 12.26 -2.42 -29.77
C ALA A 106 11.09 -1.53 -30.26
N PRO A 107 10.94 -1.30 -31.58
CA PRO A 107 9.84 -0.50 -32.13
C PRO A 107 8.60 -1.37 -32.35
N GLY A 108 7.47 -1.03 -31.73
CA GLY A 108 6.17 -1.63 -32.06
C GLY A 108 5.07 -1.41 -31.03
N GLY A 109 4.29 -0.34 -31.19
CA GLY A 109 3.06 -0.10 -30.45
C GLY A 109 2.73 1.39 -30.33
N THR A 110 2.01 1.94 -31.31
CA THR A 110 1.45 3.30 -31.22
C THR A 110 0.35 3.33 -30.14
N GLY A 111 0.65 3.99 -29.01
CA GLY A 111 -0.34 4.36 -27.99
C GLY A 111 -0.16 3.67 -26.62
N ARG A 112 1.01 3.81 -25.98
CA ARG A 112 1.03 3.86 -24.51
C ARG A 112 0.82 5.32 -24.13
N THR A 113 -0.32 5.63 -23.51
CA THR A 113 -0.50 6.90 -22.80
C THR A 113 0.55 6.98 -21.70
N ASP A 114 1.07 8.18 -21.45
CA ASP A 114 2.02 8.39 -20.36
C ASP A 114 1.24 8.33 -19.04
N ALA A 115 1.22 7.14 -18.44
CA ALA A 115 0.51 6.87 -17.18
C ALA A 115 1.03 7.71 -16.00
N GLN A 116 2.14 8.43 -16.16
CA GLN A 116 2.71 9.30 -15.13
C GLN A 116 2.12 10.72 -15.16
N SER A 117 1.38 11.08 -16.21
CA SER A 117 0.76 12.41 -16.35
C SER A 117 -0.74 12.35 -16.15
N PHE A 118 -1.29 13.30 -15.39
CA PHE A 118 -2.73 13.42 -15.22
C PHE A 118 -3.38 13.77 -16.56
N ASP A 119 -4.24 12.88 -17.07
CA ASP A 119 -4.79 12.96 -18.42
C ASP A 119 -6.33 12.93 -18.47
N TYR A 120 -7.00 13.04 -17.32
CA TYR A 120 -8.45 13.05 -17.26
C TYR A 120 -9.06 14.23 -18.03
N GLN A 121 -9.88 13.92 -19.06
CA GLN A 121 -10.57 14.92 -19.89
C GLN A 121 -12.06 15.09 -19.52
N GLY A 122 -12.52 14.42 -18.46
CA GLY A 122 -13.90 14.51 -17.99
C GLY A 122 -14.15 15.74 -17.11
N SER A 123 -15.33 15.79 -16.51
CA SER A 123 -15.71 16.84 -15.55
C SER A 123 -16.20 16.20 -14.26
N TYR A 124 -15.80 16.76 -13.12
CA TYR A 124 -16.30 16.34 -11.83
C TYR A 124 -17.62 17.05 -11.48
N ALA A 125 -18.47 16.33 -10.75
CA ALA A 125 -19.64 16.89 -10.11
C ALA A 125 -19.76 16.31 -8.70
N GLY A 126 -20.24 17.12 -7.77
CA GLY A 126 -20.38 16.77 -6.36
C GLY A 126 -21.74 17.18 -5.80
N THR A 127 -22.20 16.48 -4.76
CA THR A 127 -23.40 16.88 -4.00
C THR A 127 -23.09 18.03 -3.04
N LEU A 128 -22.00 17.89 -2.29
CA LEU A 128 -21.36 18.96 -1.53
C LEU A 128 -20.09 19.36 -2.28
N THR A 129 -19.93 20.64 -2.61
CA THR A 129 -18.82 21.10 -3.45
C THR A 129 -18.15 22.34 -2.87
N ALA A 130 -16.82 22.36 -2.91
CA ALA A 130 -15.98 23.54 -2.77
C ALA A 130 -15.20 23.75 -4.07
N ASP A 131 -15.54 24.78 -4.83
CA ASP A 131 -14.99 25.05 -6.17
C ASP A 131 -14.35 26.43 -6.21
N GLY A 132 -13.02 26.48 -6.05
CA GLY A 132 -12.25 27.74 -5.96
C GLY A 132 -12.62 28.63 -4.77
N GLU A 133 -13.37 28.08 -3.81
CA GLU A 133 -13.84 28.79 -2.62
C GLU A 133 -13.72 27.91 -1.36
N SER A 134 -13.83 28.53 -0.19
CA SER A 134 -13.86 27.82 1.09
C SER A 134 -15.30 27.53 1.53
N VAL A 135 -15.60 26.28 1.83
CA VAL A 135 -16.92 25.81 2.27
C VAL A 135 -16.77 25.01 3.58
N SER A 136 -17.72 25.15 4.49
CA SER A 136 -17.78 24.38 5.74
C SER A 136 -19.11 23.65 5.85
N SER A 137 -19.07 22.40 6.33
CA SER A 137 -20.22 21.54 6.56
C SER A 137 -20.06 20.83 7.91
N GLU A 138 -20.98 21.09 8.84
CA GLU A 138 -20.94 20.54 10.19
C GLU A 138 -22.24 19.80 10.51
N ASP A 139 -22.12 18.62 11.12
CA ASP A 139 -23.24 17.77 11.55
C ASP A 139 -24.28 17.51 10.45
N GLN A 140 -23.83 17.37 9.20
CA GLN A 140 -24.69 17.15 8.04
C GLN A 140 -24.65 15.71 7.53
N ILE A 141 -25.66 15.36 6.74
CA ILE A 141 -25.67 14.14 5.93
C ILE A 141 -25.60 14.55 4.46
N ALA A 142 -24.57 14.10 3.75
CA ALA A 142 -24.47 14.24 2.30
C ALA A 142 -24.31 12.87 1.66
N THR A 143 -25.28 12.48 0.83
CA THR A 143 -25.28 11.17 0.16
C THR A 143 -25.46 11.35 -1.33
N SER A 144 -24.66 10.65 -2.12
CA SER A 144 -24.84 10.55 -3.57
C SER A 144 -25.30 9.14 -3.94
N THR A 145 -26.41 9.06 -4.68
CA THR A 145 -26.95 7.79 -5.21
C THR A 145 -26.79 7.69 -6.73
N ALA A 146 -26.26 8.74 -7.37
CA ALA A 146 -26.04 8.77 -8.81
C ALA A 146 -24.68 8.15 -9.13
N SER A 147 -24.59 7.52 -10.29
CA SER A 147 -23.32 7.06 -10.87
C SER A 147 -22.43 8.25 -11.21
N ASP A 148 -21.13 8.11 -10.98
CA ASP A 148 -20.09 9.10 -11.32
C ASP A 148 -20.34 10.51 -10.73
N LEU A 149 -21.05 10.58 -9.60
CA LEU A 149 -21.31 11.81 -8.84
C LEU A 149 -20.73 11.69 -7.44
N VAL A 150 -19.67 12.44 -7.16
CA VAL A 150 -18.98 12.44 -5.86
C VAL A 150 -19.93 12.95 -4.76
N ALA A 151 -19.85 12.41 -3.54
CA ALA A 151 -20.66 12.94 -2.44
C ALA A 151 -20.12 14.30 -1.95
N ALA A 152 -18.80 14.44 -1.78
CA ALA A 152 -18.11 15.67 -1.45
C ALA A 152 -16.91 15.95 -2.39
N LEU A 153 -16.95 17.05 -3.14
CA LEU A 153 -15.96 17.43 -4.14
C LEU A 153 -15.21 18.70 -3.74
N VAL A 154 -13.88 18.68 -3.83
CA VAL A 154 -13.02 19.86 -3.71
C VAL A 154 -12.20 20.01 -4.97
N GLN A 155 -12.30 21.17 -5.62
CA GLN A 155 -11.61 21.41 -6.89
C GLN A 155 -11.21 22.88 -7.07
N ASN A 156 -10.37 23.12 -8.09
CA ASN A 156 -9.95 24.46 -8.54
C ASN A 156 -9.35 25.34 -7.43
N GLY A 157 -8.61 24.74 -6.50
CA GLY A 157 -8.03 25.47 -5.36
C GLY A 157 -9.01 25.74 -4.22
N GLY A 158 -10.16 25.04 -4.20
CA GLY A 158 -11.16 25.15 -3.15
C GLY A 158 -10.68 24.55 -1.82
N THR A 159 -11.38 24.88 -0.73
CA THR A 159 -11.17 24.24 0.57
C THR A 159 -12.50 23.80 1.15
N LEU A 160 -12.64 22.52 1.47
CA LEU A 160 -13.83 21.99 2.14
C LEU A 160 -13.48 21.54 3.55
N THR A 161 -14.19 22.06 4.56
CA THR A 161 -14.08 21.59 5.95
C THR A 161 -15.35 20.83 6.34
N VAL A 162 -15.21 19.56 6.70
CA VAL A 162 -16.29 18.67 7.14
C VAL A 162 -16.04 18.20 8.57
N SER A 163 -17.00 18.39 9.45
CA SER A 163 -16.90 17.94 10.85
C SER A 163 -18.21 17.29 11.32
N GLY A 164 -18.12 16.25 12.14
CA GLY A 164 -19.29 15.60 12.76
C GLY A 164 -20.31 15.00 11.78
N SER A 165 -19.93 14.85 10.51
CA SER A 165 -20.88 14.62 9.42
C SER A 165 -20.91 13.15 8.97
N THR A 166 -21.95 12.79 8.24
CA THR A 166 -22.06 11.50 7.55
C THR A 166 -22.03 11.71 6.05
N LEU A 167 -21.07 11.11 5.36
CA LEU A 167 -20.99 11.14 3.90
C LEU A 167 -21.24 9.73 3.35
N GLY A 168 -22.02 9.62 2.27
CA GLY A 168 -22.43 8.32 1.74
C GLY A 168 -22.42 8.23 0.22
N LYS A 169 -22.15 7.03 -0.30
CA LYS A 169 -22.22 6.72 -1.74
C LYS A 169 -22.88 5.37 -1.98
N THR A 170 -23.93 5.33 -2.81
CA THR A 170 -24.66 4.09 -3.13
C THR A 170 -24.91 3.87 -4.63
N GLY A 171 -24.38 4.76 -5.48
CA GLY A 171 -24.47 4.61 -6.93
C GLY A 171 -23.18 3.99 -7.46
N ASP A 172 -23.27 2.91 -8.23
CA ASP A 172 -22.10 2.30 -8.85
C ASP A 172 -21.42 3.24 -9.84
N ASP A 173 -20.11 3.07 -10.02
CA ASP A 173 -19.36 3.76 -11.05
C ASP A 173 -19.82 3.34 -12.45
N GLY A 174 -19.61 4.20 -13.43
CA GLY A 174 -19.89 3.88 -14.83
C GLY A 174 -18.74 3.17 -15.56
N ASP A 175 -17.54 3.16 -14.96
CA ASP A 175 -16.27 2.83 -15.61
C ASP A 175 -15.17 2.65 -14.55
N GLY A 176 -14.72 1.40 -14.35
CA GLY A 176 -13.80 1.02 -13.26
C GLY A 176 -12.47 1.76 -13.28
N ASP A 177 -11.99 2.16 -14.45
CA ASP A 177 -10.74 2.93 -14.55
C ASP A 177 -10.93 4.35 -14.00
N ARG A 178 -12.11 4.93 -14.17
CA ARG A 178 -12.35 6.32 -13.75
C ARG A 178 -12.41 6.47 -12.24
N CYS A 179 -12.97 5.49 -11.56
CA CYS A 179 -12.99 5.50 -10.11
C CYS A 179 -11.61 5.19 -9.51
N ASN A 180 -10.88 4.23 -10.10
CA ASN A 180 -9.57 3.82 -9.61
C ASN A 180 -8.46 4.86 -9.84
N PHE A 181 -8.50 5.63 -10.93
CA PHE A 181 -7.41 6.56 -11.27
C PHE A 181 -7.74 8.03 -11.07
N TYR A 182 -9.03 8.41 -11.15
CA TYR A 182 -9.45 9.82 -11.12
C TYR A 182 -10.48 10.13 -10.03
N GLY A 183 -10.93 9.14 -9.24
CA GLY A 183 -11.78 9.36 -8.08
C GLY A 183 -13.22 9.80 -8.37
N VAL A 184 -13.70 9.68 -9.62
CA VAL A 184 -15.00 10.21 -10.10
C VAL A 184 -16.21 9.72 -9.31
N ASN A 185 -16.14 8.54 -8.69
CA ASN A 185 -17.25 7.93 -7.95
C ASN A 185 -17.01 7.89 -6.42
N SER A 186 -16.00 8.62 -5.92
CA SER A 186 -15.60 8.59 -4.50
C SER A 186 -16.66 9.19 -3.57
N ILE A 187 -16.55 8.86 -2.27
CA ILE A 187 -17.32 9.56 -1.23
C ILE A 187 -16.80 11.00 -1.12
N LEU A 188 -15.49 11.18 -0.96
CA LEU A 188 -14.85 12.49 -0.97
C LEU A 188 -13.67 12.50 -1.94
N LEU A 189 -13.68 13.46 -2.87
CA LEU A 189 -12.62 13.71 -3.83
C LEU A 189 -12.00 15.10 -3.62
N SER A 190 -10.67 15.17 -3.52
CA SER A 190 -9.90 16.40 -3.65
C SER A 190 -9.05 16.33 -4.91
N VAL A 191 -9.24 17.27 -5.83
CA VAL A 191 -8.59 17.25 -7.15
C VAL A 191 -8.00 18.60 -7.53
N GLY A 192 -6.78 18.58 -8.07
CA GLY A 192 -6.08 19.75 -8.58
C GLY A 192 -5.25 20.48 -7.52
N GLU A 193 -4.18 21.13 -7.98
CA GLU A 193 -3.28 21.91 -7.15
C GLU A 193 -4.03 22.95 -6.29
N GLY A 194 -3.69 22.99 -5.00
CA GLY A 194 -4.28 23.93 -4.03
C GLY A 194 -5.65 23.51 -3.48
N SER A 195 -6.27 22.45 -4.00
CA SER A 195 -7.51 21.90 -3.44
C SER A 195 -7.23 21.17 -2.13
N LEU A 196 -7.97 21.52 -1.07
CA LEU A 196 -7.78 20.96 0.27
C LEU A 196 -9.11 20.52 0.90
N ALA A 197 -9.25 19.24 1.20
CA ALA A 197 -10.32 18.74 2.04
C ALA A 197 -9.82 18.52 3.46
N LYS A 198 -10.56 19.00 4.45
CA LYS A 198 -10.34 18.75 5.88
C LYS A 198 -11.56 18.02 6.40
N VAL A 199 -11.40 16.77 6.85
CA VAL A 199 -12.50 15.95 7.36
C VAL A 199 -12.18 15.45 8.77
N SER A 200 -13.08 15.68 9.71
CA SER A 200 -12.87 15.28 11.10
C SER A 200 -14.11 14.71 11.77
N ASN A 201 -13.92 13.78 12.70
CA ASN A 201 -14.99 13.20 13.54
C ASN A 201 -16.23 12.77 12.74
N SER A 202 -16.02 12.25 11.53
CA SER A 202 -17.08 12.00 10.55
C SER A 202 -17.15 10.51 10.19
N THR A 203 -18.27 10.09 9.61
CA THR A 203 -18.48 8.72 9.14
C THR A 203 -18.69 8.70 7.63
N LEU A 204 -17.92 7.89 6.91
CA LEU A 204 -17.97 7.73 5.47
C LEU A 204 -18.40 6.29 5.15
N THR A 205 -19.48 6.12 4.39
CA THR A 205 -19.99 4.78 4.04
C THR A 205 -20.30 4.61 2.56
N SER A 206 -19.96 3.45 1.99
CA SER A 206 -20.43 3.08 0.66
C SER A 206 -20.73 1.60 0.51
N ASP A 207 -21.76 1.29 -0.28
CA ASP A 207 -22.15 -0.05 -0.71
C ASP A 207 -22.11 -0.24 -2.24
N SER A 208 -21.50 0.70 -2.97
CA SER A 208 -21.44 0.72 -4.43
C SER A 208 -20.03 0.52 -4.97
N THR A 209 -19.91 -0.13 -6.13
CA THR A 209 -18.62 -0.39 -6.79
C THR A 209 -17.90 0.91 -7.13
N GLY A 210 -16.56 0.89 -7.06
CA GLY A 210 -15.75 2.05 -7.46
C GLY A 210 -15.82 3.23 -6.48
N SER A 211 -16.30 3.03 -5.25
CA SER A 211 -16.60 4.11 -4.33
C SER A 211 -15.54 4.26 -3.25
N ASN A 212 -14.34 4.68 -3.67
CA ASN A 212 -13.25 5.00 -2.76
C ASN A 212 -13.70 6.03 -1.71
N ALA A 213 -13.31 5.86 -0.45
CA ALA A 213 -13.84 6.74 0.60
C ALA A 213 -13.16 8.12 0.59
N LEU A 214 -11.84 8.17 0.66
CA LEU A 214 -11.05 9.40 0.53
C LEU A 214 -10.12 9.28 -0.67
N PHE A 215 -10.31 10.13 -1.68
CA PHE A 215 -9.53 10.09 -2.92
C PHE A 215 -8.86 11.44 -3.19
N ALA A 216 -7.54 11.45 -3.32
CA ALA A 216 -6.76 12.65 -3.66
C ALA A 216 -6.04 12.46 -4.99
N THR A 217 -6.19 13.39 -5.93
CA THR A 217 -5.57 13.27 -7.26
C THR A 217 -5.12 14.61 -7.82
N ASP A 218 -4.20 14.59 -8.77
CA ASP A 218 -3.72 15.77 -9.50
C ASP A 218 -3.21 16.84 -8.53
N SER A 219 -2.34 16.45 -7.60
CA SER A 219 -1.83 17.28 -6.51
C SER A 219 -2.88 17.81 -5.50
N GLY A 220 -4.10 17.28 -5.50
CA GLY A 220 -5.10 17.55 -4.47
C GLY A 220 -4.69 17.00 -3.10
N THR A 221 -5.14 17.65 -2.02
CA THR A 221 -4.80 17.26 -0.63
C THR A 221 -6.04 16.93 0.21
N ILE A 222 -5.94 15.90 1.05
CA ILE A 222 -6.93 15.54 2.07
C ILE A 222 -6.25 15.41 3.44
N TRP A 223 -6.87 16.01 4.46
CA TRP A 223 -6.54 15.84 5.86
C TRP A 223 -7.69 15.17 6.61
N ALA A 224 -7.46 14.00 7.21
CA ALA A 224 -8.49 13.23 7.91
C ALA A 224 -8.15 12.95 9.38
N ASN A 225 -9.01 13.36 10.32
CA ASN A 225 -8.75 13.18 11.75
C ASN A 225 -9.96 12.57 12.50
N GLY A 226 -9.81 11.38 13.08
CA GLY A 226 -10.90 10.74 13.83
C GLY A 226 -12.07 10.29 12.96
N VAL A 227 -11.81 9.82 11.73
CA VAL A 227 -12.84 9.44 10.75
C VAL A 227 -13.06 7.93 10.73
N THR A 228 -14.32 7.52 10.65
CA THR A 228 -14.71 6.10 10.44
C THR A 228 -15.10 5.88 8.99
N ILE A 229 -14.48 4.88 8.34
CA ILE A 229 -14.71 4.52 6.93
C ILE A 229 -15.26 3.10 6.86
N ARG A 230 -16.33 2.90 6.09
CA ARG A 230 -16.84 1.58 5.70
C ARG A 230 -17.18 1.53 4.21
N THR A 231 -16.47 0.72 3.45
CA THR A 231 -16.81 0.41 2.04
C THR A 231 -17.06 -1.08 1.91
N SER A 232 -17.99 -1.51 1.04
CA SER A 232 -18.36 -2.94 0.96
C SER A 232 -18.39 -3.57 -0.43
N ALA A 233 -18.17 -2.80 -1.48
CA ALA A 233 -18.16 -3.30 -2.86
C ALA A 233 -16.75 -3.26 -3.46
N ASP A 234 -16.56 -3.92 -4.59
CA ASP A 234 -15.27 -4.00 -5.27
C ASP A 234 -14.75 -2.60 -5.67
N ASN A 235 -13.43 -2.48 -5.82
CA ASN A 235 -12.76 -1.23 -6.23
C ASN A 235 -13.12 -0.01 -5.35
N SER A 236 -13.35 -0.25 -4.06
CA SER A 236 -13.78 0.77 -3.09
C SER A 236 -12.81 0.82 -1.91
N ARG A 237 -11.64 1.41 -2.13
CA ARG A 237 -10.55 1.55 -1.16
C ARG A 237 -10.89 2.54 -0.05
N GLY A 238 -10.17 2.42 1.07
CA GLY A 238 -10.30 3.34 2.19
C GLY A 238 -9.73 4.72 1.84
N LEU A 239 -8.41 4.75 1.63
CA LEU A 239 -7.66 5.92 1.17
C LEU A 239 -7.03 5.58 -0.17
N ASP A 240 -7.11 6.50 -1.13
CA ASP A 240 -6.46 6.34 -2.43
C ASP A 240 -5.88 7.68 -2.92
N ALA A 241 -4.61 7.66 -3.30
CA ALA A 241 -3.92 8.83 -3.81
C ALA A 241 -3.24 8.51 -5.15
N THR A 242 -3.53 9.34 -6.16
CA THR A 242 -3.03 9.17 -7.53
C THR A 242 -2.44 10.48 -8.04
N TYR A 243 -1.59 10.44 -9.06
CA TYR A 243 -1.06 11.62 -9.76
C TYR A 243 -0.58 12.75 -8.81
N GLY A 244 0.26 12.40 -7.83
CA GLY A 244 0.80 13.33 -6.85
C GLY A 244 -0.19 13.83 -5.79
N GLY A 245 -1.38 13.23 -5.69
CA GLY A 245 -2.33 13.50 -4.61
C GLY A 245 -1.75 13.15 -3.24
N THR A 246 -2.21 13.84 -2.19
CA THR A 246 -1.71 13.66 -0.81
C THR A 246 -2.84 13.44 0.19
N ILE A 247 -2.72 12.42 1.03
CA ILE A 247 -3.62 12.14 2.15
C ILE A 247 -2.81 12.07 3.45
N VAL A 248 -3.13 12.94 4.42
CA VAL A 248 -2.56 12.90 5.76
C VAL A 248 -3.68 12.59 6.76
N ALA A 249 -3.51 11.51 7.53
CA ALA A 249 -4.55 11.01 8.41
C ALA A 249 -4.07 10.64 9.81
N ASN A 250 -4.97 10.75 10.80
CA ASN A 250 -4.77 10.34 12.18
C ASN A 250 -6.05 9.77 12.79
N GLY A 251 -5.94 8.71 13.60
CA GLY A 251 -7.05 8.21 14.40
C GLY A 251 -8.20 7.61 13.58
N LEU A 252 -7.91 6.98 12.43
CA LEU A 252 -8.93 6.39 11.57
C LEU A 252 -9.36 5.00 12.04
N SER A 253 -10.62 4.66 11.72
CA SER A 253 -11.12 3.28 11.71
C SER A 253 -11.57 2.96 10.29
N ILE A 254 -10.77 2.18 9.55
CA ILE A 254 -11.04 1.81 8.16
C ILE A 254 -11.48 0.35 8.09
N GLU A 255 -12.64 0.10 7.52
CA GLU A 255 -13.12 -1.23 7.13
C GLU A 255 -13.47 -1.20 5.64
N THR A 256 -12.74 -1.96 4.83
CA THR A 256 -13.09 -2.18 3.43
C THR A 256 -13.45 -3.64 3.20
N ALA A 257 -14.45 -3.86 2.35
CA ALA A 257 -14.79 -5.18 1.84
C ALA A 257 -14.97 -5.11 0.32
N GLY A 258 -14.72 -6.24 -0.34
CA GLY A 258 -14.72 -6.35 -1.80
C GLY A 258 -13.32 -6.65 -2.34
N ALA A 259 -13.26 -7.07 -3.60
CA ALA A 259 -12.01 -7.28 -4.31
C ALA A 259 -11.34 -5.94 -4.63
N HIS A 260 -10.00 -5.91 -4.56
CA HIS A 260 -9.18 -4.75 -4.91
C HIS A 260 -9.39 -3.51 -4.02
N CYS A 261 -9.72 -3.72 -2.74
CA CYS A 261 -10.08 -2.69 -1.77
C CYS A 261 -9.04 -2.55 -0.65
N ALA A 262 -7.86 -2.04 -0.94
CA ALA A 262 -6.87 -1.75 0.10
C ALA A 262 -7.34 -0.68 1.10
N ALA A 263 -6.85 -0.73 2.34
CA ALA A 263 -7.15 0.30 3.34
C ALA A 263 -6.39 1.60 3.03
N CYS A 264 -5.11 1.47 2.66
CA CYS A 264 -4.28 2.57 2.19
C CYS A 264 -3.72 2.22 0.82
N ALA A 265 -4.06 3.01 -0.19
CA ALA A 265 -3.61 2.84 -1.55
C ALA A 265 -2.92 4.10 -2.08
N THR A 266 -1.90 3.89 -2.89
CA THR A 266 -1.51 4.80 -3.95
C THR A 266 -1.67 4.06 -5.27
N ASP A 267 -2.05 4.77 -6.33
CA ASP A 267 -2.20 4.19 -7.67
C ASP A 267 -1.52 5.09 -8.74
N ARG A 268 -1.91 4.94 -10.01
CA ARG A 268 -1.31 5.58 -11.19
C ARG A 268 -0.77 7.00 -10.95
N GLY A 269 0.49 7.21 -11.35
CA GLY A 269 1.18 8.50 -11.22
C GLY A 269 1.64 8.81 -9.80
N GLY A 270 1.66 7.81 -8.91
CA GLY A 270 2.13 7.93 -7.54
C GLY A 270 1.20 8.75 -6.65
N GLY A 271 1.74 9.30 -5.58
CA GLY A 271 0.97 9.98 -4.53
C GLY A 271 1.54 9.67 -3.16
N SER A 272 0.95 10.29 -2.13
CA SER A 272 1.47 10.19 -0.76
C SER A 272 0.35 9.94 0.23
N VAL A 273 0.47 8.89 1.05
CA VAL A 273 -0.48 8.56 2.11
C VAL A 273 0.25 8.38 3.43
N SER A 274 0.00 9.24 4.42
CA SER A 274 0.61 9.15 5.76
C SER A 274 -0.47 8.96 6.83
N VAL A 275 -0.49 7.82 7.51
CA VAL A 275 -1.54 7.44 8.47
C VAL A 275 -0.95 7.13 9.84
N THR A 276 -1.52 7.74 10.88
CA THR A 276 -1.10 7.51 12.27
C THR A 276 -2.25 7.04 13.17
N ASN A 277 -1.91 6.28 14.22
CA ASN A 277 -2.82 5.91 15.32
C ASN A 277 -4.15 5.29 14.86
N SER A 278 -4.13 4.46 13.82
CA SER A 278 -5.34 4.01 13.12
C SER A 278 -5.55 2.50 13.18
N THR A 279 -6.80 2.06 13.01
CA THR A 279 -7.17 0.64 12.84
C THR A 279 -7.59 0.38 11.40
N LEU A 280 -7.00 -0.64 10.77
CA LEU A 280 -7.18 -0.96 9.35
C LEU A 280 -7.72 -2.40 9.20
N ARG A 281 -8.83 -2.59 8.49
CA ARG A 281 -9.38 -3.91 8.19
C ARG A 281 -9.75 -3.98 6.73
N THR A 282 -9.24 -4.98 6.04
CA THR A 282 -9.60 -5.27 4.65
C THR A 282 -10.09 -6.70 4.53
N ALA A 283 -11.04 -6.91 3.63
CA ALA A 283 -11.54 -8.24 3.30
C ALA A 283 -11.79 -8.36 1.80
N GLY A 284 -11.30 -9.44 1.19
CA GLY A 284 -11.47 -9.72 -0.24
C GLY A 284 -10.15 -10.02 -0.93
N VAL A 285 -10.26 -10.61 -2.12
CA VAL A 285 -9.08 -10.97 -2.93
C VAL A 285 -8.39 -9.71 -3.45
N GLY A 286 -7.06 -9.67 -3.37
CA GLY A 286 -6.28 -8.51 -3.84
C GLY A 286 -6.53 -7.23 -3.05
N SER A 287 -6.95 -7.36 -1.79
CA SER A 287 -7.24 -6.25 -0.88
C SER A 287 -6.23 -6.22 0.28
N PRO A 288 -4.94 -5.92 0.04
CA PRO A 288 -3.94 -5.84 1.10
C PRO A 288 -4.23 -4.66 2.03
N LEU A 289 -3.55 -4.59 3.19
CA LEU A 289 -3.66 -3.39 4.03
C LEU A 289 -3.07 -2.17 3.30
N VAL A 290 -1.95 -2.39 2.60
CA VAL A 290 -1.21 -1.37 1.86
C VAL A 290 -1.02 -1.81 0.41
N TYR A 291 -1.45 -0.98 -0.53
CA TYR A 291 -1.14 -1.11 -1.96
C TYR A 291 -0.38 0.14 -2.41
N SER A 292 0.86 0.00 -2.88
CA SER A 292 1.76 1.13 -3.12
C SER A 292 2.25 1.18 -4.57
N THR A 293 1.96 2.30 -5.24
CA THR A 293 2.56 2.77 -6.49
C THR A 293 3.20 4.17 -6.34
N GLY A 294 3.17 4.69 -5.10
CA GLY A 294 3.72 5.93 -4.55
C GLY A 294 4.06 5.74 -3.07
N ASP A 295 4.26 6.82 -2.32
CA ASP A 295 4.75 6.76 -0.94
C ASP A 295 3.64 6.51 0.09
N ILE A 296 3.85 5.53 1.00
CA ILE A 296 2.93 5.25 2.11
C ILE A 296 3.67 5.13 3.44
N GLU A 297 3.19 5.84 4.46
CA GLU A 297 3.70 5.79 5.84
C GLU A 297 2.60 5.35 6.82
N LEU A 298 2.90 4.36 7.66
CA LEU A 298 2.04 3.92 8.75
C LEU A 298 2.77 4.04 10.09
N ASN A 299 2.18 4.72 11.09
CA ASN A 299 2.76 4.77 12.43
C ASN A 299 1.74 4.62 13.57
N GLY A 300 2.00 3.69 14.49
CA GLY A 300 1.05 3.42 15.58
C GLY A 300 -0.24 2.76 15.08
N CYS A 301 -0.18 2.03 13.96
CA CYS A 301 -1.35 1.42 13.35
C CYS A 301 -1.53 -0.05 13.74
N ALA A 302 -2.77 -0.50 13.81
CA ALA A 302 -3.12 -1.91 13.95
C ALA A 302 -3.95 -2.36 12.75
N GLY A 303 -3.61 -3.50 12.13
CA GLY A 303 -4.27 -3.89 10.88
C GLY A 303 -4.45 -5.39 10.68
N THR A 304 -5.53 -5.78 10.01
CA THR A 304 -5.77 -7.16 9.55
C THR A 304 -6.30 -7.19 8.11
N ALA A 305 -5.57 -7.84 7.21
CA ALA A 305 -6.04 -8.19 5.87
C ALA A 305 -6.55 -9.64 5.83
N THR A 306 -7.82 -9.82 5.42
CA THR A 306 -8.45 -11.12 5.24
C THR A 306 -8.60 -11.41 3.75
N GLY A 307 -7.91 -12.43 3.24
CA GLY A 307 -7.98 -12.80 1.82
C GLY A 307 -6.92 -12.14 0.92
N SER A 308 -5.94 -11.46 1.51
CA SER A 308 -4.80 -10.84 0.81
C SER A 308 -3.55 -10.84 1.70
N GLN A 309 -2.41 -10.49 1.10
CA GLN A 309 -1.14 -10.18 1.79
C GLN A 309 -1.21 -8.88 2.61
N LEU A 310 -0.15 -8.57 3.38
CA LEU A 310 -0.05 -7.35 4.18
C LEU A 310 0.14 -6.12 3.28
N VAL A 311 1.13 -6.20 2.39
CA VAL A 311 1.63 -5.10 1.57
C VAL A 311 1.90 -5.61 0.17
N ALA A 312 1.37 -4.91 -0.83
CA ALA A 312 1.79 -5.04 -2.22
C ALA A 312 2.41 -3.71 -2.65
N MET A 313 3.68 -3.76 -3.07
CA MET A 313 4.44 -2.60 -3.53
C MET A 313 4.85 -2.83 -4.97
N GLU A 314 4.38 -1.97 -5.86
CA GLU A 314 4.77 -1.96 -7.26
C GLU A 314 5.78 -0.84 -7.53
N GLY A 315 6.79 -1.10 -8.35
CA GLY A 315 7.76 -0.11 -8.81
C GLY A 315 8.80 0.27 -7.76
N LEU A 316 9.28 1.51 -7.83
CA LEU A 316 10.41 2.01 -7.04
C LEU A 316 9.91 2.86 -5.85
N ASN A 317 8.80 2.45 -5.24
CA ASN A 317 8.07 3.28 -4.27
C ASN A 317 8.50 3.04 -2.82
N THR A 318 8.01 3.89 -1.91
CA THR A 318 8.36 3.84 -0.49
C THR A 318 7.19 3.35 0.36
N VAL A 319 7.44 2.37 1.23
CA VAL A 319 6.54 2.02 2.34
C VAL A 319 7.34 2.03 3.64
N LEU A 320 6.94 2.89 4.58
CA LEU A 320 7.54 3.01 5.91
C LEU A 320 6.54 2.63 6.98
N ILE A 321 6.89 1.66 7.84
CA ILE A 321 6.01 1.14 8.89
C ILE A 321 6.69 1.27 10.25
N GLY A 322 6.22 2.18 11.08
CA GLY A 322 6.71 2.42 12.44
C GLY A 322 5.69 2.00 13.50
N ASN A 323 6.16 1.48 14.64
CA ASN A 323 5.31 1.28 15.84
C ASN A 323 3.97 0.56 15.58
N SER A 324 3.90 -0.37 14.62
CA SER A 324 2.64 -0.91 14.11
C SER A 324 2.53 -2.41 14.29
N THR A 325 1.30 -2.93 14.34
CA THR A 325 1.01 -4.37 14.37
C THR A 325 0.06 -4.72 13.22
N LEU A 326 0.58 -5.38 12.19
CA LEU A 326 -0.16 -5.71 10.97
C LEU A 326 -0.22 -7.22 10.78
N GLU A 327 -1.34 -7.73 10.28
CA GLU A 327 -1.57 -9.17 10.09
C GLU A 327 -2.24 -9.46 8.74
N GLY A 328 -1.70 -10.42 7.98
CA GLY A 328 -2.35 -11.03 6.83
C GLY A 328 -2.75 -12.47 7.16
N THR A 329 -4.03 -12.81 6.96
CA THR A 329 -4.56 -14.13 7.34
C THR A 329 -4.69 -15.10 6.16
N LEU A 330 -4.19 -14.72 4.99
CA LEU A 330 -4.21 -15.57 3.80
C LEU A 330 -3.03 -16.56 3.85
N GLU A 331 -3.32 -17.86 3.77
CA GLU A 331 -2.26 -18.89 3.76
C GLU A 331 -1.68 -19.13 2.36
N GLY A 332 -2.48 -18.85 1.32
CA GLY A 332 -2.17 -19.10 -0.09
C GLY A 332 -1.76 -17.85 -0.87
N LYS A 333 -1.87 -17.93 -2.20
CA LYS A 333 -1.57 -16.81 -3.09
C LYS A 333 -2.68 -15.77 -3.05
N SER A 334 -2.32 -14.49 -3.05
CA SER A 334 -3.29 -13.40 -3.19
C SER A 334 -3.48 -13.06 -4.66
N ALA A 335 -4.73 -12.97 -5.11
CA ALA A 335 -5.08 -12.57 -6.47
C ALA A 335 -4.21 -13.25 -7.56
N SER A 336 -3.43 -12.46 -8.28
CA SER A 336 -2.56 -12.90 -9.37
C SER A 336 -1.15 -13.30 -8.92
N ASP A 337 -0.84 -13.27 -7.63
CA ASP A 337 0.53 -13.39 -7.17
C ASP A 337 1.13 -14.76 -7.55
N PRO A 338 2.43 -14.81 -7.93
CA PRO A 338 3.03 -16.05 -8.40
C PRO A 338 3.16 -17.10 -7.30
N ILE A 339 3.26 -16.68 -6.03
CA ILE A 339 3.43 -17.53 -4.86
C ILE A 339 2.54 -17.04 -3.70
N ALA A 340 2.55 -17.75 -2.58
CA ALA A 340 2.00 -17.22 -1.33
C ALA A 340 3.03 -16.26 -0.74
N ASP A 341 2.60 -15.07 -0.32
CA ASP A 341 3.50 -14.07 0.23
C ASP A 341 2.86 -13.23 1.34
N GLY A 342 3.70 -12.81 2.30
CA GLY A 342 3.30 -11.81 3.29
C GLY A 342 3.38 -10.40 2.71
N ILE A 343 4.43 -10.14 1.93
CA ILE A 343 4.75 -8.86 1.29
C ILE A 343 5.31 -9.16 -0.11
N ILE A 344 4.74 -8.53 -1.13
CA ILE A 344 5.26 -8.56 -2.50
C ILE A 344 5.83 -7.19 -2.88
N ILE A 345 7.03 -7.19 -3.46
CA ILE A 345 7.68 -6.03 -4.06
C ILE A 345 8.02 -6.36 -5.50
N TYR A 346 7.33 -5.74 -6.45
CA TYR A 346 7.41 -6.13 -7.86
C TYR A 346 7.36 -4.93 -8.80
N GLN A 347 7.58 -5.16 -10.10
CA GLN A 347 7.27 -4.17 -11.13
C GLN A 347 6.43 -4.84 -12.22
N SER A 348 5.27 -4.27 -12.54
CA SER A 348 4.45 -4.74 -13.65
C SER A 348 4.82 -4.05 -14.98
N THR A 349 4.11 -4.39 -16.05
CA THR A 349 4.24 -3.74 -17.36
C THR A 349 3.23 -2.62 -17.61
N SER A 350 2.43 -2.25 -16.61
CA SER A 350 1.38 -1.22 -16.71
C SER A 350 1.96 0.18 -16.94
N GLY A 351 3.04 0.50 -16.23
CA GLY A 351 3.59 1.86 -16.16
C GLY A 351 2.86 2.77 -15.17
N ASP A 352 2.01 2.21 -14.31
CA ASP A 352 1.21 2.95 -13.32
C ASP A 352 2.07 3.44 -12.14
N ALA A 353 3.01 2.60 -11.69
CA ALA A 353 3.92 2.91 -10.62
C ALA A 353 4.79 4.13 -10.94
N GLU A 354 4.99 5.01 -9.96
CA GLU A 354 5.81 6.18 -10.14
C GLU A 354 7.25 5.80 -10.50
N ALA A 355 7.72 6.28 -11.66
CA ALA A 355 9.09 6.03 -12.11
C ALA A 355 10.08 7.08 -11.58
N SER A 356 9.59 8.08 -10.83
CA SER A 356 10.33 9.25 -10.37
C SER A 356 10.91 9.09 -8.95
N THR A 357 10.37 8.16 -8.15
CA THR A 357 10.81 7.85 -6.79
C THR A 357 12.09 6.99 -6.80
N GLY A 358 13.21 7.61 -7.12
CA GLY A 358 14.53 7.00 -6.89
C GLY A 358 14.94 5.88 -7.86
N LYS A 359 15.89 5.07 -7.41
CA LYS A 359 16.50 3.98 -8.21
C LYS A 359 16.10 2.58 -7.72
N THR A 360 15.45 2.51 -6.57
CA THR A 360 15.15 1.28 -5.83
C THR A 360 13.91 1.51 -4.99
N ALA A 361 13.03 0.53 -4.90
CA ALA A 361 11.93 0.53 -3.95
C ALA A 361 12.48 0.54 -2.52
N THR A 362 11.76 1.14 -1.59
CA THR A 362 12.18 1.23 -0.18
C THR A 362 11.09 0.71 0.73
N PHE A 363 11.30 -0.45 1.32
CA PHE A 363 10.46 -0.99 2.38
C PHE A 363 11.19 -0.93 3.71
N GLN A 364 10.60 -0.28 4.71
CA GLN A 364 11.18 -0.23 6.05
C GLN A 364 10.15 -0.54 7.12
N ALA A 365 10.56 -1.35 8.10
CA ALA A 365 9.78 -1.59 9.30
C ALA A 365 10.62 -1.35 10.56
N LYS A 366 10.06 -0.60 11.51
CA LYS A 366 10.68 -0.27 12.78
C LYS A 366 9.72 -0.42 13.95
N ASP A 367 10.19 -0.98 15.06
CA ASP A 367 9.43 -1.09 16.31
C ASP A 367 8.05 -1.74 16.09
N SER A 368 7.96 -2.68 15.16
CA SER A 368 6.71 -3.19 14.60
C SER A 368 6.59 -4.71 14.71
N THR A 369 5.38 -5.22 14.50
CA THR A 369 5.10 -6.65 14.36
C THR A 369 4.34 -6.87 13.05
N LEU A 370 4.89 -7.69 12.17
CA LEU A 370 4.28 -8.07 10.90
C LEU A 370 3.98 -9.57 10.93
N ARG A 371 2.70 -9.93 10.86
CA ARG A 371 2.18 -11.29 10.94
C ARG A 371 1.68 -11.78 9.60
N SER A 372 2.02 -13.01 9.25
CA SER A 372 1.48 -13.66 8.07
C SER A 372 1.13 -15.12 8.35
N ALA A 373 -0.06 -15.53 7.95
CA ALA A 373 -0.53 -16.91 8.05
C ALA A 373 0.02 -17.84 6.95
N ILE A 374 0.88 -17.34 6.05
CA ILE A 374 1.47 -18.14 4.98
C ILE A 374 2.10 -19.42 5.52
N ALA A 375 1.81 -20.53 4.84
CA ALA A 375 2.36 -21.86 5.13
C ALA A 375 3.27 -22.38 4.00
N SER A 376 3.60 -21.51 3.03
CA SER A 376 4.52 -21.76 1.92
C SER A 376 4.93 -20.41 1.31
N GLY A 377 5.81 -20.43 0.30
CA GLY A 377 6.24 -19.20 -0.37
C GLY A 377 7.18 -18.39 0.52
N SER A 378 6.98 -17.06 0.67
CA SER A 378 7.89 -16.23 1.45
C SER A 378 7.25 -15.06 2.19
N MET A 379 7.89 -14.61 3.28
CA MET A 379 7.50 -13.36 3.93
C MET A 379 7.72 -12.16 2.99
N PHE A 380 8.87 -12.10 2.31
CA PHE A 380 9.16 -11.14 1.26
C PHE A 380 9.33 -11.86 -0.09
N TYR A 381 8.51 -11.51 -1.07
CA TYR A 381 8.68 -11.97 -2.44
C TYR A 381 9.03 -10.79 -3.35
N LEU A 382 10.11 -10.95 -4.14
CA LEU A 382 10.59 -9.90 -5.03
C LEU A 382 10.75 -10.41 -6.45
N THR A 383 10.28 -9.62 -7.42
CA THR A 383 10.41 -9.95 -8.84
C THR A 383 10.40 -8.71 -9.72
N ASN A 384 11.18 -8.73 -10.81
CA ASN A 384 11.25 -7.68 -11.83
C ASN A 384 11.56 -6.25 -11.31
N THR A 385 12.12 -6.09 -10.12
CA THR A 385 12.35 -4.77 -9.51
C THR A 385 13.66 -4.73 -8.70
N SER A 386 14.07 -3.54 -8.30
CA SER A 386 15.15 -3.34 -7.31
C SER A 386 14.55 -2.82 -6.01
N ALA A 387 14.95 -3.37 -4.86
CA ALA A 387 14.38 -2.97 -3.57
C ALA A 387 15.40 -3.01 -2.41
N ASP A 388 15.26 -2.04 -1.51
CA ASP A 388 15.91 -1.99 -0.21
C ASP A 388 14.89 -2.31 0.89
N ILE A 389 15.17 -3.37 1.66
CA ILE A 389 14.40 -3.81 2.81
C ILE A 389 15.23 -3.56 4.07
N VAL A 390 14.75 -2.67 4.95
CA VAL A 390 15.42 -2.35 6.23
C VAL A 390 14.51 -2.67 7.39
N LEU A 391 15.00 -3.53 8.30
CA LEU A 391 14.26 -3.97 9.48
C LEU A 391 15.02 -3.59 10.74
N SER A 392 14.36 -2.89 11.66
CA SER A 392 14.91 -2.55 12.97
C SER A 392 13.87 -2.76 14.07
N ASN A 393 14.27 -3.33 15.21
CA ASN A 393 13.39 -3.84 16.27
C ASN A 393 12.01 -4.36 15.79
N THR A 394 11.97 -5.19 14.72
CA THR A 394 10.71 -5.65 14.11
C THR A 394 10.56 -7.15 14.30
N THR A 395 9.37 -7.58 14.74
CA THR A 395 9.01 -8.98 14.81
C THR A 395 8.35 -9.40 13.50
N LEU A 396 8.93 -10.37 12.80
CA LEU A 396 8.28 -11.08 11.70
C LEU A 396 7.71 -12.39 12.26
N ASP A 397 6.40 -12.56 12.20
CA ASP A 397 5.68 -13.67 12.81
C ASP A 397 4.93 -14.43 11.70
N PHE A 398 5.61 -15.45 11.17
CA PHE A 398 5.13 -16.35 10.12
C PHE A 398 5.75 -17.73 10.34
N ASP A 399 5.22 -18.78 9.69
CA ASP A 399 5.82 -20.11 9.78
C ASP A 399 7.12 -20.18 8.97
N SER A 400 8.21 -19.69 9.58
CA SER A 400 9.54 -19.68 8.96
C SER A 400 10.16 -21.07 8.80
N SER A 401 9.46 -22.14 9.19
CA SER A 401 9.86 -23.53 8.91
C SER A 401 9.24 -24.07 7.61
N ALA A 402 8.16 -23.42 7.13
CA ALA A 402 7.43 -23.81 5.93
C ALA A 402 7.53 -22.76 4.80
N ALA A 403 7.71 -21.49 5.15
CA ALA A 403 7.92 -20.39 4.22
C ALA A 403 9.31 -19.76 4.39
N SER A 404 9.85 -19.24 3.29
CA SER A 404 11.13 -18.55 3.25
C SER A 404 11.01 -17.13 3.81
N LEU A 405 12.11 -16.60 4.35
CA LEU A 405 12.19 -15.19 4.72
C LEU A 405 12.09 -14.31 3.47
N LEU A 406 12.88 -14.64 2.45
CA LEU A 406 12.96 -13.88 1.21
C LEU A 406 13.14 -14.80 0.01
N ILE A 407 12.37 -14.56 -1.05
CA ILE A 407 12.58 -15.16 -2.37
C ILE A 407 12.72 -14.02 -3.38
N ALA A 408 13.84 -13.96 -4.08
CA ALA A 408 14.04 -13.11 -5.24
C ALA A 408 14.16 -13.99 -6.50
N ALA A 409 13.19 -13.88 -7.40
CA ALA A 409 13.16 -14.72 -8.59
C ALA A 409 12.47 -14.04 -9.77
N GLY A 410 12.82 -14.44 -10.98
CA GLY A 410 11.96 -14.20 -12.14
C GLY A 410 10.73 -15.11 -12.11
N ASN A 411 9.69 -14.70 -12.81
CA ASN A 411 8.45 -15.47 -12.90
C ASN A 411 7.82 -15.39 -14.29
N ASP A 412 7.01 -16.38 -14.65
CA ASP A 412 6.27 -16.40 -15.93
C ASP A 412 4.79 -16.03 -15.76
N SER A 413 4.43 -15.41 -14.63
CA SER A 413 3.05 -15.04 -14.33
C SER A 413 2.77 -13.60 -14.77
N ASN A 414 1.53 -13.34 -15.18
CA ASN A 414 0.99 -11.99 -15.44
C ASN A 414 1.72 -11.13 -16.48
N GLY A 415 2.74 -11.67 -17.17
CA GLY A 415 3.57 -10.90 -18.10
C GLY A 415 4.40 -9.81 -17.41
N TRP A 416 4.80 -10.00 -16.16
CA TRP A 416 5.64 -9.05 -15.42
C TRP A 416 7.10 -9.13 -15.88
N GLY A 417 7.40 -8.38 -16.94
CA GLY A 417 8.73 -8.30 -17.53
C GLY A 417 8.97 -9.36 -18.62
N THR A 418 10.25 -9.56 -18.96
CA THR A 418 10.67 -10.59 -19.94
C THR A 418 11.20 -11.80 -19.19
N ALA A 419 10.65 -12.99 -19.46
CA ALA A 419 11.13 -14.25 -18.90
C ALA A 419 12.65 -14.39 -19.07
N GLY A 420 13.34 -14.73 -17.97
CA GLY A 420 14.80 -14.81 -17.94
C GLY A 420 15.51 -13.45 -17.73
N LYS A 421 14.79 -12.34 -17.70
CA LYS A 421 15.34 -10.98 -17.45
C LYS A 421 14.56 -10.20 -16.39
N ASN A 422 13.61 -10.85 -15.72
CA ASN A 422 12.71 -10.26 -14.74
C ASN A 422 12.99 -10.75 -13.32
N GLY A 423 14.25 -11.08 -13.02
CA GLY A 423 14.71 -11.27 -11.65
C GLY A 423 14.63 -9.97 -10.84
N ALA A 424 14.96 -10.05 -9.56
CA ALA A 424 14.99 -8.90 -8.68
C ALA A 424 16.40 -8.61 -8.15
N THR A 425 16.67 -7.34 -7.84
CA THR A 425 17.84 -6.92 -7.07
C THR A 425 17.38 -6.49 -5.69
N ALA A 426 17.62 -7.29 -4.67
CA ALA A 426 17.17 -7.04 -3.31
C ALA A 426 18.34 -6.76 -2.38
N ARG A 427 18.19 -5.80 -1.48
CA ARG A 427 19.08 -5.61 -0.35
C ARG A 427 18.30 -5.74 0.94
N LEU A 428 18.60 -6.76 1.74
CA LEU A 428 18.01 -6.97 3.06
C LEU A 428 19.00 -6.53 4.14
N THR A 429 18.64 -5.53 4.95
CA THR A 429 19.42 -5.08 6.09
C THR A 429 18.65 -5.28 7.39
N GLY A 430 19.17 -6.16 8.26
CA GLY A 430 18.69 -6.30 9.62
C GLY A 430 19.56 -5.48 10.57
N ILE A 431 18.94 -4.62 11.37
CA ILE A 431 19.57 -3.79 12.41
C ILE A 431 19.05 -4.27 13.77
N GLY A 432 19.88 -4.98 14.54
CA GLY A 432 19.47 -5.58 15.81
C GLY A 432 18.25 -6.50 15.69
N GLN A 433 18.16 -7.28 14.61
CA GLN A 433 17.02 -8.15 14.31
C GLN A 433 17.20 -9.58 14.80
N THR A 434 16.08 -10.27 15.01
CA THR A 434 16.02 -11.73 14.98
C THR A 434 15.18 -12.15 13.78
N LEU A 435 15.83 -12.73 12.77
CA LEU A 435 15.22 -13.13 11.52
C LEU A 435 15.20 -14.66 11.43
N GLY A 436 14.11 -15.22 10.90
CA GLY A 436 13.95 -16.65 10.67
C GLY A 436 13.48 -16.93 9.25
N GLY A 437 13.88 -18.08 8.70
CA GLY A 437 13.47 -18.56 7.38
C GLY A 437 14.60 -18.52 6.36
N ASN A 438 14.44 -19.26 5.27
CA ASN A 438 15.45 -19.36 4.22
C ASN A 438 15.50 -18.08 3.36
N ILE A 439 16.64 -17.83 2.73
CA ILE A 439 16.77 -16.80 1.70
C ILE A 439 17.16 -17.48 0.39
N GLU A 440 16.36 -17.23 -0.63
CA GLU A 440 16.52 -17.83 -1.96
C GLU A 440 16.69 -16.73 -3.01
N SER A 441 17.67 -16.92 -3.89
CA SER A 441 17.82 -16.11 -5.10
C SER A 441 17.96 -17.02 -6.31
N ASP A 442 17.20 -16.78 -7.36
CA ASP A 442 17.50 -17.44 -8.63
C ASP A 442 18.73 -16.84 -9.31
N THR A 443 19.27 -17.52 -10.32
CA THR A 443 20.47 -17.06 -11.01
C THR A 443 20.28 -15.80 -11.84
N ILE A 444 19.08 -15.26 -12.03
CA ILE A 444 18.88 -13.98 -12.74
C ILE A 444 18.57 -12.83 -11.79
N SER A 445 18.55 -13.11 -10.48
CA SER A 445 18.35 -12.16 -9.40
C SER A 445 19.67 -11.88 -8.67
N GLN A 446 19.64 -10.92 -7.77
CA GLN A 446 20.73 -10.57 -6.86
C GLN A 446 20.15 -10.22 -5.50
N VAL A 447 20.68 -10.81 -4.44
CA VAL A 447 20.28 -10.55 -3.05
C VAL A 447 21.52 -10.25 -2.22
N ASP A 448 21.59 -9.05 -1.65
CA ASP A 448 22.62 -8.66 -0.68
C ASP A 448 22.04 -8.61 0.73
N VAL A 449 22.53 -9.47 1.62
CA VAL A 449 22.09 -9.57 3.01
C VAL A 449 23.12 -8.94 3.94
N PHE A 450 22.70 -7.96 4.72
CA PHE A 450 23.51 -7.30 5.75
C PHE A 450 22.93 -7.58 7.14
N LEU A 451 23.69 -8.31 7.96
CA LEU A 451 23.37 -8.51 9.38
C LEU A 451 24.20 -7.53 10.19
N THR A 452 23.54 -6.52 10.78
CA THR A 452 24.18 -5.44 11.52
C THR A 452 23.63 -5.29 12.93
N GLU A 453 24.40 -4.67 13.81
CA GLU A 453 24.01 -4.24 15.15
C GLU A 453 23.41 -5.35 16.03
N GLY A 454 24.04 -6.52 16.02
CA GLY A 454 23.61 -7.67 16.82
C GLY A 454 22.52 -8.51 16.16
N THR A 455 22.31 -8.37 14.85
CA THR A 455 21.33 -9.15 14.12
C THR A 455 21.68 -10.64 14.11
N THR A 456 20.66 -11.47 14.37
CA THR A 456 20.73 -12.93 14.20
C THR A 456 19.77 -13.37 13.11
N TRP A 457 20.28 -14.04 12.08
CA TRP A 457 19.46 -14.72 11.07
C TRP A 457 19.58 -16.24 11.23
N THR A 458 18.44 -16.93 11.37
CA THR A 458 18.35 -18.39 11.40
C THR A 458 17.70 -18.92 10.13
N GLY A 459 18.46 -19.59 9.28
CA GLY A 459 17.97 -20.08 7.99
C GLY A 459 19.08 -20.65 7.10
N ALA A 460 18.69 -21.18 5.94
CA ALA A 460 19.61 -21.57 4.88
C ALA A 460 19.63 -20.54 3.75
N ALA A 461 20.73 -20.52 2.99
CA ALA A 461 20.90 -19.72 1.78
C ALA A 461 20.92 -20.63 0.56
N GLU A 462 20.09 -20.33 -0.44
CA GLU A 462 19.98 -21.14 -1.66
C GLU A 462 20.07 -20.27 -2.92
N ILE A 463 20.82 -20.77 -3.91
CA ILE A 463 20.88 -20.20 -5.26
C ILE A 463 20.26 -21.23 -6.21
N SER A 464 19.12 -20.90 -6.81
CA SER A 464 18.42 -21.78 -7.74
C SER A 464 18.72 -21.41 -9.19
N GLU A 465 18.87 -22.41 -10.06
CA GLU A 465 19.12 -22.17 -11.49
C GLU A 465 17.84 -21.71 -12.19
N ASN A 466 17.89 -20.54 -12.83
CA ASN A 466 16.82 -20.10 -13.72
C ASN A 466 17.02 -20.70 -15.12
N ALA A 467 16.03 -21.43 -15.62
CA ALA A 467 16.14 -22.25 -16.83
C ALA A 467 16.35 -21.47 -18.14
N THR A 468 16.18 -20.14 -18.17
CA THR A 468 15.96 -19.39 -19.43
C THR A 468 16.96 -18.28 -19.77
N ALA A 469 18.05 -18.03 -19.01
CA ALA A 469 18.90 -16.87 -19.31
C ALA A 469 20.31 -16.84 -18.69
N SER A 470 21.01 -15.73 -18.98
CA SER A 470 22.31 -15.30 -18.43
C SER A 470 22.27 -15.12 -16.92
N THR A 471 23.23 -15.72 -16.22
CA THR A 471 23.32 -15.69 -14.76
C THR A 471 23.93 -14.39 -14.24
N SER A 472 23.36 -13.80 -13.19
CA SER A 472 24.02 -12.83 -12.31
C SER A 472 25.34 -13.40 -11.80
N ASP A 473 26.36 -12.55 -11.69
CA ASP A 473 27.68 -12.92 -11.17
C ASP A 473 27.65 -13.18 -9.65
N SER A 474 26.66 -12.60 -8.95
CA SER A 474 26.50 -12.77 -7.51
C SER A 474 25.03 -12.81 -7.10
N PRO A 475 24.33 -13.93 -7.34
CA PRO A 475 22.93 -14.08 -6.97
C PRO A 475 22.65 -13.88 -5.48
N LEU A 476 23.57 -14.26 -4.58
CA LEU A 476 23.32 -14.14 -3.15
C LEU A 476 24.62 -13.84 -2.38
N SER A 477 24.74 -12.65 -1.80
CA SER A 477 25.87 -12.25 -0.96
C SER A 477 25.42 -12.03 0.48
N VAL A 478 26.23 -12.47 1.45
CA VAL A 478 25.94 -12.31 2.88
C VAL A 478 27.09 -11.60 3.57
N SER A 479 26.79 -10.55 4.32
CA SER A 479 27.72 -9.77 5.13
C SER A 479 27.28 -9.79 6.59
N VAL A 480 28.17 -10.28 7.47
CA VAL A 480 27.91 -10.42 8.92
C VAL A 480 28.88 -9.52 9.67
N ASP A 481 28.34 -8.52 10.39
CA ASP A 481 29.18 -7.65 11.23
C ASP A 481 29.71 -8.38 12.49
N SER A 482 30.62 -7.72 13.20
CA SER A 482 31.33 -8.27 14.36
C SER A 482 30.45 -8.60 15.56
N SER A 483 29.22 -8.09 15.60
CA SER A 483 28.25 -8.32 16.66
C SER A 483 27.14 -9.31 16.27
N SER A 484 27.02 -9.61 14.98
CA SER A 484 25.91 -10.35 14.38
C SER A 484 26.22 -11.83 14.18
N SER A 485 25.19 -12.61 13.91
CA SER A 485 25.28 -14.06 13.75
C SER A 485 24.39 -14.58 12.61
N TRP A 486 24.95 -15.42 11.75
CA TRP A 486 24.18 -16.32 10.90
C TRP A 486 24.15 -17.71 11.54
N VAL A 487 22.96 -18.14 11.95
CA VAL A 487 22.64 -19.48 12.43
C VAL A 487 22.18 -20.32 11.24
N VAL A 488 23.10 -21.06 10.65
CA VAL A 488 22.89 -21.85 9.44
C VAL A 488 22.06 -23.09 9.76
N ALA A 489 20.88 -23.18 9.16
CA ALA A 489 19.93 -24.26 9.44
C ALA A 489 20.18 -25.53 8.61
N ALA A 490 20.77 -25.39 7.42
CA ALA A 490 21.10 -26.49 6.50
C ALA A 490 22.29 -26.10 5.61
N ASP A 491 22.85 -27.08 4.88
CA ASP A 491 23.88 -26.80 3.88
C ASP A 491 23.43 -25.68 2.94
N SER A 492 24.31 -24.70 2.74
CA SER A 492 23.95 -23.42 2.12
C SER A 492 24.92 -23.05 1.01
N THR A 493 24.44 -22.34 0.00
CA THR A 493 25.25 -21.81 -1.10
C THR A 493 25.07 -20.31 -1.22
N VAL A 494 26.19 -19.59 -1.30
CA VAL A 494 26.22 -18.14 -1.53
C VAL A 494 27.29 -17.81 -2.56
N SER A 495 27.14 -16.67 -3.22
CA SER A 495 28.13 -16.09 -4.12
C SER A 495 29.30 -15.50 -3.35
N ASN A 496 29.01 -14.64 -2.38
CA ASN A 496 30.03 -14.02 -1.54
C ASN A 496 29.63 -14.11 -0.07
N LEU A 497 30.63 -14.28 0.78
CA LEU A 497 30.46 -14.30 2.23
C LEU A 497 31.52 -13.43 2.89
N THR A 498 31.08 -12.36 3.56
CA THR A 498 31.94 -11.51 4.37
C THR A 498 31.57 -11.68 5.83
N VAL A 499 32.53 -12.08 6.66
CA VAL A 499 32.33 -12.23 8.11
C VAL A 499 33.37 -11.37 8.82
N GLU A 500 32.94 -10.23 9.36
CA GLU A 500 33.82 -9.35 10.13
C GLU A 500 34.41 -10.11 11.33
N SER A 501 35.63 -9.75 11.74
CA SER A 501 36.23 -10.31 12.96
C SER A 501 35.32 -10.11 14.18
N GLY A 502 34.77 -11.20 14.71
CA GLY A 502 33.81 -11.20 15.82
C GLY A 502 32.44 -11.75 15.42
N GLY A 503 32.08 -11.60 14.15
CA GLY A 503 30.86 -12.12 13.56
C GLY A 503 30.88 -13.65 13.56
N ARG A 504 29.69 -14.26 13.61
CA ARG A 504 29.56 -15.70 13.82
C ARG A 504 28.76 -16.36 12.72
N VAL A 505 29.27 -17.46 12.20
CA VAL A 505 28.55 -18.38 11.32
C VAL A 505 28.55 -19.75 11.99
N VAL A 506 27.40 -20.12 12.55
CA VAL A 506 27.23 -21.28 13.43
C VAL A 506 25.99 -22.09 13.06
N ASP A 507 25.88 -23.33 13.52
CA ASP A 507 24.64 -24.10 13.38
C ASP A 507 23.65 -23.80 14.52
N THR A 508 22.48 -24.44 14.48
CA THR A 508 21.42 -24.32 15.50
C THR A 508 21.83 -24.79 16.89
N ASN A 509 22.94 -25.54 17.03
CA ASN A 509 23.53 -25.93 18.31
C ASN A 509 24.67 -24.99 18.75
N GLY A 510 24.96 -23.95 17.97
CA GLY A 510 26.03 -22.97 18.23
C GLY A 510 27.42 -23.44 17.83
N LYS A 511 27.56 -24.55 17.10
CA LYS A 511 28.84 -25.05 16.59
C LYS A 511 29.28 -24.27 15.36
N THR A 512 30.58 -24.10 15.17
CA THR A 512 31.11 -23.37 14.01
C THR A 512 30.85 -24.18 12.75
N VAL A 513 30.32 -23.52 11.72
CA VAL A 513 30.03 -24.11 10.41
C VAL A 513 31.31 -24.17 9.57
N THR A 514 31.47 -25.22 8.78
CA THR A 514 32.58 -25.30 7.82
C THR A 514 32.28 -24.42 6.62
N ILE A 515 33.22 -23.54 6.25
CA ILE A 515 33.09 -22.67 5.08
C ILE A 515 34.07 -23.13 4.00
N MET A 516 33.52 -23.44 2.82
CA MET A 516 34.29 -23.77 1.64
C MET A 516 34.23 -22.62 0.64
N ALA A 517 35.38 -22.13 0.18
CA ALA A 517 35.46 -21.13 -0.88
C ALA A 517 36.51 -21.54 -1.91
N GLY A 518 36.20 -21.42 -3.21
CA GLY A 518 37.11 -21.83 -4.29
C GLY A 518 37.55 -23.30 -4.20
N GLY A 519 36.67 -24.19 -3.74
CA GLY A 519 36.94 -25.63 -3.56
C GLY A 519 37.88 -25.98 -2.39
N LYS A 520 38.16 -25.04 -1.48
CA LYS A 520 39.00 -25.24 -0.30
C LYS A 520 38.24 -24.86 0.97
N THR A 521 38.49 -25.57 2.05
CA THR A 521 38.06 -25.16 3.39
C THR A 521 38.83 -23.90 3.80
N VAL A 522 38.12 -22.78 3.95
CA VAL A 522 38.68 -21.49 4.43
C VAL A 522 38.40 -21.25 5.90
N VAL A 523 37.32 -21.83 6.43
CA VAL A 523 37.03 -21.92 7.88
C VAL A 523 36.71 -23.36 8.21
N GLN A 524 37.47 -23.96 9.13
CA GLN A 524 37.21 -25.31 9.63
C GLN A 524 36.22 -25.23 10.79
N GLY A 525 35.02 -25.78 10.57
CA GLY A 525 33.99 -25.92 11.61
C GLY A 525 33.99 -27.29 12.27
N ASP A 526 33.21 -27.42 13.35
CA ASP A 526 32.88 -28.66 14.06
C ASP A 526 31.41 -29.06 13.91
N SER A 527 30.62 -28.26 13.18
CA SER A 527 29.29 -28.63 12.69
C SER A 527 29.36 -29.64 11.54
N GLY A 528 28.27 -30.39 11.36
CA GLY A 528 28.05 -31.22 10.17
C GLY A 528 27.55 -30.43 8.94
N ILE A 529 27.25 -29.14 9.12
CA ILE A 529 26.77 -28.24 8.06
C ILE A 529 27.94 -27.57 7.34
N THR A 530 27.76 -27.33 6.05
CA THR A 530 28.70 -26.63 5.19
C THR A 530 28.07 -25.43 4.48
N VAL A 531 28.76 -24.30 4.50
CA VAL A 531 28.47 -23.16 3.62
C VAL A 531 29.45 -23.18 2.44
N THR A 532 28.92 -23.24 1.24
CA THR A 532 29.67 -23.20 -0.01
C THR A 532 29.62 -21.79 -0.60
N VAL A 533 30.79 -21.20 -0.80
CA VAL A 533 30.98 -19.87 -1.37
C VAL A 533 31.57 -20.03 -2.77
N SER A 534 30.79 -19.70 -3.80
CA SER A 534 31.22 -19.87 -5.21
C SER A 534 32.19 -18.77 -5.67
N GLY A 535 32.03 -17.56 -5.15
CA GLY A 535 32.89 -16.41 -5.36
C GLY A 535 33.90 -16.22 -4.22
N SER A 536 33.74 -15.13 -3.46
CA SER A 536 34.75 -14.70 -2.48
C SER A 536 34.31 -14.87 -1.02
N TYR A 537 35.26 -15.34 -0.20
CA TYR A 537 35.16 -15.25 1.26
C TYR A 537 36.12 -14.17 1.76
N SER A 538 35.63 -13.26 2.62
CA SER A 538 36.42 -12.15 3.16
C SER A 538 36.13 -11.93 4.65
N THR A 539 37.08 -11.30 5.34
CA THR A 539 36.88 -10.73 6.68
C THR A 539 36.95 -9.20 6.68
N ASP A 540 37.25 -8.61 5.52
CA ASP A 540 37.26 -7.16 5.32
C ASP A 540 35.82 -6.70 5.10
N TYR A 541 35.20 -6.20 6.17
CA TYR A 541 33.80 -5.80 6.20
C TYR A 541 33.62 -4.34 5.78
N ASP A 542 32.63 -4.09 4.93
CA ASP A 542 32.20 -2.76 4.52
C ASP A 542 30.66 -2.66 4.62
N ALA A 543 30.19 -1.83 5.54
CA ALA A 543 28.76 -1.54 5.73
C ALA A 543 28.25 -0.39 4.87
N SER A 544 29.08 0.21 3.99
CA SER A 544 28.68 1.38 3.19
C SER A 544 27.47 1.12 2.28
N ALA A 545 27.28 -0.14 1.90
CA ALA A 545 26.14 -0.59 1.11
C ALA A 545 24.95 -1.06 1.96
N ALA A 546 25.05 -1.16 3.29
CA ALA A 546 23.91 -1.54 4.12
C ALA A 546 22.82 -0.45 4.09
N GLY A 547 21.56 -0.85 4.15
CA GLY A 547 20.42 0.06 4.21
C GLY A 547 20.38 0.82 5.53
N SER A 548 19.84 2.04 5.50
CA SER A 548 19.63 2.85 6.70
C SER A 548 18.16 3.28 6.79
N LEU A 549 17.71 3.51 8.02
CA LEU A 549 16.35 3.97 8.26
C LEU A 549 16.17 5.39 7.73
N ALA A 550 15.07 5.64 7.03
CA ALA A 550 14.73 6.94 6.49
C ALA A 550 14.29 7.92 7.60
N SER A 551 14.30 9.22 7.29
CA SER A 551 13.45 10.18 8.01
C SER A 551 11.99 10.02 7.58
N GLU A 552 11.09 10.86 8.06
CA GLU A 552 9.79 11.02 7.38
C GLU A 552 9.97 11.46 5.92
N ALA A 553 9.10 10.92 5.08
CA ALA A 553 8.90 11.29 3.70
C ALA A 553 7.77 12.34 3.55
N ILE A 554 6.77 12.32 4.44
CA ILE A 554 5.59 13.19 4.35
C ILE A 554 5.51 14.13 5.56
N ASP A 555 5.58 15.44 5.30
CA ASP A 555 5.49 16.48 6.34
C ASP A 555 4.07 16.56 6.94
N ARG A 556 3.98 16.38 8.26
CA ARG A 556 2.72 16.40 9.03
C ARG A 556 2.53 17.67 9.85
N SER A 557 3.46 18.62 9.81
CA SER A 557 3.49 19.79 10.70
C SER A 557 2.23 20.66 10.61
N THR A 558 1.76 20.94 9.39
CA THR A 558 0.55 21.73 9.14
C THR A 558 -0.73 21.00 9.53
N PHE A 559 -0.78 19.68 9.33
CA PHE A 559 -1.85 18.81 9.81
C PHE A 559 -1.92 18.82 11.35
N ASP A 560 -0.76 18.69 12.00
CA ASP A 560 -0.65 18.67 13.45
C ASP A 560 -1.04 20.02 14.06
N GLU A 561 -0.67 21.14 13.43
CA GLU A 561 -1.11 22.48 13.85
C GLU A 561 -2.64 22.62 13.72
N GLU A 562 -3.23 22.17 12.61
CA GLU A 562 -4.67 22.26 12.35
C GLU A 562 -5.49 21.51 13.41
N TYR A 563 -5.09 20.29 13.75
CA TYR A 563 -5.86 19.43 14.67
C TYR A 563 -5.34 19.44 16.12
N GLY A 564 -4.27 20.19 16.40
CA GLY A 564 -3.63 20.20 17.72
C GLY A 564 -3.07 18.83 18.12
N THR A 565 -2.55 18.08 17.16
CA THR A 565 -1.98 16.73 17.36
C THR A 565 -0.46 16.75 17.36
N GLN A 566 0.16 15.62 17.75
CA GLN A 566 1.60 15.40 17.63
C GLN A 566 1.79 14.03 16.97
N THR A 567 1.80 14.01 15.65
CA THR A 567 1.81 12.80 14.84
C THR A 567 3.03 12.69 13.93
N ALA A 568 4.02 13.57 14.09
CA ALA A 568 5.29 13.53 13.37
C ALA A 568 5.87 12.12 13.30
N PHE A 569 6.33 11.75 12.11
CA PHE A 569 6.81 10.42 11.78
C PHE A 569 8.34 10.41 11.76
N SER A 570 8.97 9.29 12.11
CA SER A 570 10.42 9.11 11.94
C SER A 570 10.80 7.66 12.12
N MET A 571 11.56 7.13 11.16
CA MET A 571 12.20 5.82 11.28
C MET A 571 13.58 5.94 11.93
N ASP A 572 14.32 7.02 11.71
CA ASP A 572 15.66 7.23 12.31
C ASP A 572 15.65 7.57 13.82
N GLY A 573 14.46 7.69 14.45
CA GLY A 573 14.32 8.00 15.88
C GLY A 573 14.49 9.48 16.22
N SER A 574 14.47 10.36 15.22
CA SER A 574 14.50 11.81 15.40
C SER A 574 13.13 12.43 15.76
N ALA A 575 12.01 11.70 15.61
CA ALA A 575 10.71 12.18 16.05
C ALA A 575 10.58 12.14 17.59
N ALA A 576 10.12 13.28 18.10
CA ALA A 576 10.07 13.71 19.49
C ALA A 576 9.82 12.61 20.53
N SER A 577 10.63 12.65 21.58
CA SER A 577 10.33 12.13 22.91
C SER A 577 9.02 12.74 23.46
N GLY A 578 7.87 12.28 22.96
CA GLY A 578 6.61 12.38 23.64
C GLY A 578 6.65 11.39 24.80
N GLN A 579 6.69 11.90 26.03
CA GLN A 579 6.71 11.08 27.24
C GLN A 579 5.63 10.00 27.19
N ARG A 580 6.04 8.75 26.97
CA ARG A 580 5.30 7.63 27.52
C ARG A 580 5.58 7.64 29.02
N GLU A 581 4.68 8.26 29.81
CA GLU A 581 4.56 7.87 31.20
C GLU A 581 4.18 6.39 31.22
N ALA A 582 5.20 5.55 31.35
CA ALA A 582 5.02 4.21 31.85
C ALA A 582 4.48 4.35 33.27
N THR A 583 3.17 4.19 33.45
CA THR A 583 2.62 3.82 34.75
C THR A 583 3.13 2.43 35.10
N GLU A 584 4.36 2.35 35.61
CA GLU A 584 4.80 1.24 36.43
C GLU A 584 4.00 1.30 37.73
N SER A 585 3.05 0.37 37.89
CA SER A 585 2.51 0.06 39.22
C SER A 585 3.59 -0.65 40.03
N GLN A 586 4.49 0.10 40.66
CA GLN A 586 5.24 -0.40 41.80
C GLN A 586 4.45 -0.12 43.07
N GLY A 587 4.11 -1.21 43.77
CA GLY A 587 3.44 -1.16 45.05
C GLY A 587 4.24 -0.36 46.07
N GLY A 588 3.64 0.74 46.54
CA GLY A 588 4.05 1.49 47.70
C GLY A 588 2.79 2.01 48.37
N SER A 589 2.47 1.44 49.53
CA SER A 589 1.32 1.79 50.34
C SER A 589 1.45 3.21 50.87
N ASP A 590 0.70 4.16 50.33
CA ASP A 590 0.41 5.42 51.02
C ASP A 590 -1.04 5.84 50.77
N ASN A 591 -1.76 6.01 51.89
CA ASN A 591 -3.21 6.08 51.97
C ASN A 591 -3.78 7.36 51.34
N TRP A 592 -4.28 7.23 50.12
CA TRP A 592 -5.16 8.20 49.45
C TRP A 592 -6.34 8.69 50.33
N TRP A 593 -6.79 7.83 51.25
CA TRP A 593 -7.85 8.15 52.22
C TRP A 593 -7.51 9.30 53.17
N ASP A 594 -6.23 9.47 53.56
CA ASP A 594 -5.83 10.55 54.47
C ASP A 594 -5.76 11.91 53.76
N GLY A 595 -5.44 11.91 52.46
CA GLY A 595 -5.51 13.11 51.61
C GLY A 595 -6.96 13.57 51.36
N PHE A 596 -7.87 12.62 51.13
CA PHE A 596 -9.29 12.89 50.98
C PHE A 596 -9.92 13.46 52.27
N LEU A 597 -9.61 12.87 53.43
CA LEU A 597 -10.13 13.33 54.72
C LEU A 597 -9.58 14.71 55.14
N SER A 598 -8.34 15.02 54.78
CA SER A 598 -7.73 16.35 55.02
C SER A 598 -8.41 17.45 54.21
N PHE A 599 -8.70 17.19 52.94
CA PHE A 599 -9.41 18.13 52.06
C PHE A 599 -10.82 18.46 52.59
N TRP A 600 -11.59 17.44 53.01
CA TRP A 600 -12.94 17.66 53.54
C TRP A 600 -12.97 18.31 54.92
N ARG A 601 -11.95 18.09 55.78
CA ARG A 601 -11.80 18.82 57.05
C ARG A 601 -11.43 20.30 56.87
N GLY A 602 -10.78 20.66 55.77
CA GLY A 602 -10.48 22.05 55.41
C GLY A 602 -11.68 22.80 54.82
N VAL A 603 -12.57 22.10 54.10
CA VAL A 603 -13.72 22.72 53.41
C VAL A 603 -14.92 22.90 54.33
N PHE A 604 -15.12 22.02 55.32
CA PHE A 604 -16.20 22.14 56.31
C PHE A 604 -15.61 22.31 57.69
N GLY A 605 -15.30 23.56 58.05
CA GLY A 605 -14.82 23.90 59.39
C GLY A 605 -15.79 23.44 60.47
N MET A 606 -15.53 22.27 61.06
CA MET A 606 -16.06 21.84 62.34
C MET A 606 -14.88 21.60 63.27
N GLY A 607 -14.68 22.54 64.20
CA GLY A 607 -13.79 22.34 65.34
C GLY A 607 -14.44 21.40 66.34
N GLY A 608 -13.63 20.49 66.88
CA GLY A 608 -14.00 19.47 67.86
C GLY A 608 -13.16 18.22 67.70
#